data_AF-A0A2M7ULM3-F1
#
_entry.id   AF-A0A2M7ULM3-F1
#
_cell.length_a   1.000
_cell.length_b   1.000
_cell.length_c   1.000
_cell.angle_alpha   90.00
_cell.angle_beta   90.00
_cell.angle_gamma   90.00
#
_symmetry.space_group_name_H-M   'P 1'
#
loop_
_entity.id
_entity.type
_entity.pdbx_description
1 polymer ?
#
loop_
_entity_poly.entity_id
_entity_poly.type
_entity_poly.pdbx_seq_one_letter_code
_entity_poly.pdbx_strand_id
1 'polypeptide(L)'
;QTESSETSKKYWPASSVIGICKAMGGSFSAIYSEVMKYGFDAERAWKVALKAKRGLADTGKPGAFTKDFVYFKGYRMILNFLKHGGQLCDLYYGKINLEDLPLIKKITGLKKPFWLPKYLMEE
;
A
#
# COMPACT_ATOMS: atom_id res chain seq x y z
N GLN A 1 18.56 -21.00 11.30
CA GLN A 1 17.84 -20.49 10.11
C GLN A 1 16.45 -20.08 10.56
N THR A 2 16.25 -18.85 11.05
CA THR A 2 14.92 -18.46 11.58
C THR A 2 14.59 -16.97 11.49
N GLU A 3 15.51 -16.10 11.04
CA GLU A 3 15.28 -14.64 11.00
C GLU A 3 14.80 -14.10 9.64
N SER A 4 14.81 -14.92 8.57
CA SER A 4 14.53 -14.46 7.20
C SER A 4 13.04 -14.29 6.85
N SER A 5 12.12 -14.85 7.64
CA SER A 5 10.69 -14.94 7.25
C SER A 5 9.84 -13.74 7.71
N GLU A 6 10.09 -13.17 8.89
CA GLU A 6 9.31 -12.03 9.41
C GLU A 6 9.66 -10.71 8.74
N THR A 7 10.93 -10.52 8.40
CA THR A 7 11.44 -9.30 7.76
C THR A 7 10.92 -9.15 6.32
N SER A 8 10.61 -10.25 5.62
CA SER A 8 10.19 -10.24 4.21
C SER A 8 8.82 -9.56 3.99
N LYS A 9 7.81 -9.90 4.82
CA LYS A 9 6.42 -9.43 4.61
C LYS A 9 6.26 -7.92 4.76
N LYS A 10 7.01 -7.29 5.66
CA LYS A 10 7.03 -5.83 5.85
C LYS A 10 7.34 -5.07 4.56
N TYR A 11 8.21 -5.63 3.71
CA TYR A 11 8.65 -5.01 2.47
C TYR A 11 7.84 -5.45 1.23
N TRP A 12 6.79 -6.26 1.41
CA TRP A 12 5.94 -6.65 0.29
C TRP A 12 5.31 -5.44 -0.42
N PRO A 13 4.71 -4.45 0.27
CA PRO A 13 4.17 -3.28 -0.42
C PRO A 13 5.23 -2.55 -1.26
N ALA A 14 6.46 -2.45 -0.76
CA ALA A 14 7.57 -1.84 -1.48
C ALA A 14 7.99 -2.64 -2.73
N SER A 15 8.10 -3.97 -2.63
CA SER A 15 8.38 -4.82 -3.82
C SER A 15 7.29 -4.71 -4.89
N SER A 16 6.02 -4.61 -4.49
CA SER A 16 4.92 -4.37 -5.44
C SER A 16 5.11 -3.04 -6.19
N VAL A 17 5.51 -1.98 -5.50
CA VAL A 17 5.79 -0.67 -6.12
C VAL A 17 6.98 -0.74 -7.06
N ILE A 18 8.08 -1.38 -6.66
CA ILE A 18 9.25 -1.59 -7.52
C ILE A 18 8.84 -2.31 -8.81
N GLY A 19 8.06 -3.38 -8.68
CA GLY A 19 7.57 -4.13 -9.84
C GLY A 19 6.66 -3.30 -10.75
N ILE A 20 5.78 -2.47 -10.19
CA ILE A 20 4.95 -1.53 -10.96
C ILE A 20 5.83 -0.51 -11.69
N CYS A 21 6.81 0.10 -11.02
CA CYS A 21 7.75 1.03 -11.65
C CYS A 21 8.47 0.38 -12.83
N LYS A 22 8.92 -0.87 -12.67
CA LYS A 22 9.55 -1.62 -13.77
C LYS A 22 8.56 -1.95 -14.89
N ALA A 23 7.32 -2.29 -14.55
CA ALA A 23 6.27 -2.65 -15.51
C ALA A 23 5.89 -1.52 -16.46
N MET A 24 6.08 -0.26 -16.06
CA MET A 24 5.82 0.92 -16.91
C MET A 24 6.61 0.91 -18.23
N GLY A 25 7.78 0.26 -18.26
CA GLY A 25 8.62 0.13 -19.47
C GLY A 25 9.14 -1.28 -19.74
N GLY A 26 8.81 -2.28 -18.92
CA GLY A 26 9.37 -3.63 -18.99
C GLY A 26 8.34 -4.72 -19.20
N SER A 27 8.81 -5.90 -19.61
CA SER A 27 8.04 -7.14 -19.73
C SER A 27 7.78 -7.80 -18.36
N PHE A 28 6.96 -8.86 -18.34
CA PHE A 28 6.79 -9.73 -17.18
C PHE A 28 8.12 -10.25 -16.63
N SER A 29 8.97 -10.81 -17.50
CA SER A 29 10.28 -11.35 -17.12
C SER A 29 11.20 -10.27 -16.57
N ALA A 30 11.17 -9.05 -17.14
CA ALA A 30 11.93 -7.93 -16.63
C ALA A 30 11.50 -7.52 -15.21
N ILE A 31 10.19 -7.57 -14.90
CA ILE A 31 9.68 -7.31 -13.54
C ILE A 31 10.14 -8.40 -12.58
N TYR A 32 10.00 -9.67 -12.96
CA TYR A 32 10.43 -10.81 -12.15
C TYR A 32 11.92 -10.67 -11.78
N SER A 33 12.78 -10.49 -12.78
CA SER A 33 14.22 -10.31 -12.56
C SER A 33 14.53 -9.08 -11.71
N GLU A 34 13.80 -7.98 -11.90
CA GLU A 34 14.01 -6.77 -11.11
C GLU A 34 13.69 -6.98 -9.63
N VAL A 35 12.57 -7.64 -9.32
CA VAL A 35 12.17 -7.91 -7.92
C VAL A 35 13.15 -8.86 -7.24
N MET A 36 13.64 -9.88 -7.96
CA MET A 36 14.64 -10.83 -7.45
C MET A 36 15.96 -10.14 -7.04
N LYS A 37 16.39 -9.07 -7.72
CA LYS A 37 17.61 -8.31 -7.37
C LYS A 37 17.58 -7.73 -5.97
N TYR A 38 16.38 -7.48 -5.42
CA TYR A 38 16.20 -6.94 -4.07
C TYR A 38 16.11 -8.02 -2.98
N GLY A 39 16.45 -9.28 -3.30
CA GLY A 39 16.50 -10.38 -2.34
C GLY A 39 15.14 -11.00 -2.00
N PHE A 40 14.09 -10.69 -2.77
CA PHE A 40 12.81 -11.38 -2.65
C PHE A 40 12.87 -12.75 -3.32
N ASP A 41 12.12 -13.71 -2.78
CA ASP A 41 12.04 -15.05 -3.35
C ASP A 41 11.28 -15.09 -4.70
N ALA A 42 11.44 -16.20 -5.40
CA ALA A 42 10.84 -16.44 -6.72
C ALA A 42 9.31 -16.34 -6.70
N GLU A 43 8.67 -16.83 -5.63
CA GLU A 43 7.22 -16.80 -5.49
C GLU A 43 6.71 -15.36 -5.39
N ARG A 44 7.38 -14.53 -4.59
CA ARG A 44 7.06 -13.11 -4.43
C ARG A 44 7.32 -12.35 -5.73
N ALA A 45 8.45 -12.56 -6.38
CA ALA A 45 8.78 -11.92 -7.65
C ALA A 45 7.74 -12.25 -8.74
N TRP A 46 7.33 -13.52 -8.83
CA TRP A 46 6.30 -13.96 -9.75
C TRP A 46 4.94 -13.31 -9.44
N LYS A 47 4.51 -13.30 -8.17
CA LYS A 47 3.27 -12.64 -7.73
C LYS A 47 3.27 -11.15 -8.06
N VAL A 48 4.40 -10.46 -7.87
CA VAL A 48 4.53 -9.04 -8.21
C VAL A 48 4.40 -8.83 -9.71
N ALA A 49 5.11 -9.60 -10.54
CA ALA A 49 5.02 -9.51 -12.00
C ALA A 49 3.58 -9.78 -12.49
N LEU A 50 2.93 -10.81 -11.96
CA LEU A 50 1.53 -11.14 -12.25
C LEU A 50 0.59 -9.99 -11.92
N LYS A 51 0.68 -9.43 -10.71
CA LYS A 51 -0.18 -8.32 -10.29
C LYS A 51 0.06 -7.07 -11.13
N ALA A 52 1.33 -6.76 -11.43
CA ALA A 52 1.70 -5.59 -12.23
C ALA A 52 1.23 -5.71 -13.68
N LYS A 53 1.24 -6.90 -14.29
CA LYS A 53 0.78 -7.14 -15.67
C LYS A 53 -0.69 -7.53 -15.81
N ARG A 54 -1.44 -7.53 -14.71
CA ARG A 54 -2.84 -7.96 -14.71
C ARG A 54 -3.69 -7.13 -15.69
N GLY A 55 -4.42 -7.81 -16.57
CA GLY A 55 -5.30 -7.19 -17.56
C GLY A 55 -4.63 -6.87 -18.90
N LEU A 56 -3.32 -7.10 -19.05
CA LEU A 56 -2.65 -7.01 -20.35
C LEU A 56 -2.71 -8.37 -21.06
N ALA A 57 -3.11 -8.36 -22.33
CA ALA A 57 -3.10 -9.55 -23.18
C ALA A 57 -1.67 -10.00 -23.52
N ASP A 58 -0.80 -9.04 -23.84
CA ASP A 58 0.62 -9.27 -24.09
C ASP A 58 1.45 -8.70 -22.92
N THR A 59 1.94 -9.61 -22.08
CA THR A 59 2.72 -9.26 -20.89
C THR A 59 4.19 -8.95 -21.21
N GLY A 60 4.62 -9.12 -22.46
CA GLY A 60 5.91 -8.69 -22.98
C GLY A 60 5.99 -7.18 -23.19
N LYS A 61 4.85 -6.51 -23.39
CA LYS A 61 4.76 -5.07 -23.67
C LYS A 61 4.73 -4.22 -22.40
N PRO A 62 5.14 -2.94 -22.47
CA PRO A 62 4.98 -1.97 -21.39
C PRO A 62 3.53 -1.83 -20.92
N GLY A 63 3.36 -1.48 -19.64
CA GLY A 63 2.05 -1.26 -19.02
C GLY A 63 1.97 -1.89 -17.63
N ALA A 64 1.24 -1.23 -16.72
CA ALA A 64 1.16 -1.63 -15.33
C ALA A 64 -0.25 -1.43 -14.75
N PHE A 65 -0.73 -2.41 -14.00
CA PHE A 65 -1.87 -2.27 -13.11
C PHE A 65 -1.39 -1.66 -11.77
N THR A 66 -1.65 -0.36 -11.58
CA THR A 66 -0.99 0.48 -10.56
C THR A 66 -1.65 0.46 -9.18
N LYS A 67 -2.59 -0.46 -8.92
CA LYS A 67 -3.39 -0.45 -7.68
C LYS A 67 -2.56 -0.61 -6.40
N ASP A 68 -1.51 -1.44 -6.42
CA ASP A 68 -0.62 -1.58 -5.26
C ASP A 68 0.17 -0.30 -4.97
N PHE A 69 0.47 0.51 -6.00
CA PHE A 69 1.11 1.82 -5.80
C PHE A 69 0.18 2.79 -5.06
N VAL A 70 -1.11 2.83 -5.42
CA VAL A 70 -2.11 3.65 -4.71
C VAL A 70 -2.22 3.22 -3.25
N TYR A 71 -2.26 1.92 -2.97
CA TYR A 71 -2.31 1.41 -1.60
C TYR A 71 -1.05 1.73 -0.79
N PHE A 72 0.14 1.60 -1.39
CA PHE A 72 1.38 1.97 -0.71
C PHE A 72 1.44 3.48 -0.42
N LYS A 73 1.03 4.32 -1.39
CA LYS A 73 0.93 5.77 -1.18
C LYS A 73 -0.01 6.09 -0.02
N GLY A 74 -1.21 5.51 0.00
CA GLY A 74 -2.18 5.69 1.09
C GLY A 74 -1.61 5.26 2.45
N TYR A 75 -0.96 4.10 2.52
CA TYR A 75 -0.28 3.65 3.74
C TYR A 75 0.76 4.67 4.24
N ARG A 76 1.60 5.21 3.35
CA ARG A 76 2.58 6.24 3.70
C ARG A 76 1.92 7.55 4.15
N MET A 77 0.79 7.93 3.56
CA MET A 77 0.02 9.10 3.99
C MET A 77 -0.48 8.93 5.43
N ILE A 78 -1.05 7.77 5.77
CA ILE A 78 -1.52 7.49 7.13
C ILE A 78 -0.35 7.46 8.13
N LEU A 79 0.77 6.81 7.81
CA LEU A 79 1.95 6.83 8.68
C LEU A 79 2.45 8.27 8.93
N ASN A 80 2.45 9.10 7.89
CA ASN A 80 2.84 10.49 8.01
C ASN A 80 1.87 11.27 8.90
N PHE A 81 0.56 11.05 8.76
CA PHE A 81 -0.46 11.65 9.62
C PHE A 81 -0.25 11.31 11.09
N LEU A 82 -0.01 10.03 11.41
CA LEU A 82 0.26 9.60 12.79
C LEU A 82 1.56 10.20 13.34
N LYS A 83 2.62 10.27 12.52
CA LYS A 83 3.89 10.89 12.91
C LYS A 83 3.73 12.37 13.30
N HIS A 84 2.75 13.08 12.75
CA HIS A 84 2.47 14.48 13.04
C HIS A 84 1.34 14.68 14.08
N GLY A 85 1.06 13.66 14.90
CA GLY A 85 0.09 13.75 16.00
C GLY A 85 -1.37 13.52 15.60
N GLY A 86 -1.62 13.04 14.38
CA GLY A 86 -2.94 12.58 13.97
C GLY A 86 -3.39 11.36 14.76
N GLN A 87 -4.71 11.23 15.01
CA GLN A 87 -5.28 10.07 15.70
C GLN A 87 -6.02 9.17 14.71
N LEU A 88 -5.79 7.85 14.76
CA LEU A 88 -6.47 6.92 13.85
C LEU A 88 -7.99 7.00 13.96
N CYS A 89 -8.53 7.23 15.17
CA CYS A 89 -9.96 7.38 15.41
C CYS A 89 -10.59 8.49 14.57
N ASP A 90 -9.83 9.56 14.26
CA ASP A 90 -10.32 10.65 13.43
C ASP A 90 -10.62 10.23 11.98
N LEU A 91 -10.01 9.15 11.51
CA LEU A 91 -10.26 8.63 10.15
C LEU A 91 -11.61 7.89 10.05
N TYR A 92 -12.31 7.71 11.17
CA TYR A 92 -13.59 7.00 11.26
C TYR A 92 -14.82 7.92 11.26
N TYR A 93 -14.64 9.24 11.09
CA TYR A 93 -15.78 10.16 10.91
C TYR A 93 -16.57 9.92 9.61
N GLY A 94 -16.02 9.15 8.67
CA GLY A 94 -16.71 8.72 7.45
C GLY A 94 -15.76 8.50 6.28
N LYS A 95 -16.32 8.47 5.06
CA LYS A 95 -15.53 8.41 3.83
C LYS A 95 -15.09 9.81 3.42
N ILE A 96 -14.06 10.31 4.09
CA ILE A 96 -13.49 11.64 3.88
C ILE A 96 -12.04 11.53 3.43
N ASN A 97 -11.53 12.55 2.74
CA ASN A 97 -10.10 12.64 2.48
C ASN A 97 -9.36 13.09 3.74
N LEU A 98 -8.08 12.75 3.82
CA LEU A 98 -7.25 13.08 4.97
C LEU A 98 -7.07 14.60 5.11
N GLU A 99 -6.99 15.29 3.99
CA GLU A 99 -6.83 16.74 3.88
C GLU A 99 -8.07 17.51 4.35
N ASP A 100 -9.25 16.89 4.29
CA ASP A 100 -10.53 17.48 4.69
C ASP A 100 -10.78 17.35 6.21
N LEU A 101 -9.98 16.53 6.90
CA LEU A 101 -10.17 16.25 8.32
C LEU A 101 -10.19 17.51 9.23
N PRO A 102 -9.34 18.53 9.02
CA PRO A 102 -9.41 19.77 9.79
C PRO A 102 -10.72 20.55 9.60
N LEU A 103 -11.37 20.41 8.43
CA LEU A 103 -12.67 21.03 8.15
C LEU A 103 -13.79 20.24 8.85
N ILE A 104 -13.74 18.91 8.76
CA ILE A 104 -14.71 18.03 9.42
C ILE A 104 -14.73 18.28 10.93
N LYS A 105 -13.57 18.39 11.58
CA LYS A 105 -13.47 18.67 13.02
C LYS A 105 -14.07 20.01 13.46
N LYS A 106 -14.30 20.96 12.53
CA LYS A 106 -14.94 22.25 12.82
C LYS A 106 -16.47 22.21 12.75
N ILE A 107 -17.06 21.10 12.29
CA ILE A 107 -18.52 20.95 12.18
C ILE A 107 -19.14 20.95 13.58
N THR A 108 -20.03 21.91 13.82
CA THR A 108 -20.78 22.00 15.08
C THR A 108 -21.73 20.82 15.23
N GLY A 109 -21.68 20.13 16.37
CA GLY A 109 -22.52 18.96 16.62
C GLY A 109 -22.02 17.67 15.98
N LEU A 110 -20.76 17.63 15.50
CA LEU A 110 -20.14 16.42 14.99
C LEU A 110 -20.12 15.34 16.08
N LYS A 111 -20.80 14.21 15.82
CA LYS A 111 -20.79 13.05 16.71
C LYS A 111 -19.47 12.29 16.55
N LYS A 112 -18.87 11.89 17.68
CA LYS A 112 -17.67 11.04 17.67
C LYS A 112 -17.94 9.71 16.94
N PRO A 113 -16.94 9.10 16.29
CA PRO A 113 -17.11 7.82 15.62
C PRO A 113 -17.50 6.75 16.64
N PHE A 114 -18.65 6.10 16.41
CA PHE A 114 -19.15 5.06 17.31
C PHE A 114 -18.56 3.68 16.97
N TRP A 115 -18.36 3.39 15.68
CA TRP A 115 -17.87 2.10 15.20
C TRP A 115 -16.37 2.13 15.02
N LEU A 116 -15.63 1.82 16.10
CA LEU A 116 -14.18 1.69 16.08
C LEU A 116 -13.75 0.21 16.16
N PRO A 117 -12.61 -0.17 15.56
CA PRO A 117 -11.99 -1.46 15.82
C PRO A 117 -11.64 -1.63 17.31
N LYS A 118 -11.70 -2.86 17.82
CA LYS A 118 -11.42 -3.16 19.24
C LYS A 118 -10.09 -2.60 19.74
N TYR A 119 -9.03 -2.71 18.95
CA TYR A 119 -7.69 -2.21 19.28
C TYR A 119 -7.59 -0.66 19.35
N LEU A 120 -8.63 0.07 18.92
CA LEU A 120 -8.74 1.53 19.09
C LEU A 120 -9.76 1.91 20.18
N MET A 121 -10.46 0.94 20.76
CA MET A 121 -11.41 1.14 21.86
C MET A 121 -10.79 0.83 23.22
N GLU A 122 -9.72 0.04 23.24
CA GLU A 122 -8.93 -0.23 24.44
C GLU A 122 -7.94 0.94 24.63
N GLU A 123 -8.10 1.68 25.73
CA GLU A 123 -7.15 2.71 26.21
C GLU A 123 -5.88 2.06 26.77
#